data_AF-A0A535ZC83-F1
#
_entry.id   AF-A0A535ZC83-F1
#
_cell.length_a   1.000
_cell.length_b   1.000
_cell.length_c   1.000
_cell.angle_alpha   90.00
_cell.angle_beta   90.00
_cell.angle_gamma   90.00
#
_symmetry.space_group_name_H-M   'P 1'
#
loop_
_entity.id
_entity.type
_entity.pdbx_description
1 polymer ?
#
loop_
_entity_poly.entity_id
_entity_poly.type
_entity_poly.pdbx_seq_one_letter_code
_entity_poly.pdbx_strand_id
1 'polypeptide(L)' 'TLQEDGVWNTTIELKINFLRPVVEGRLRAVGRVVEMKQTLLFSEADVLDEKGRLVARASSTCMPVPEGQGRE' A
#
# COMPACT_ATOMS: atom_id res chain seq x y z
N THR A 1 -9.07 -1.19 -5.20
CA THR A 1 -8.25 -0.99 -6.42
C THR A 1 -8.48 -2.10 -7.42
N LEU A 2 -8.85 -1.77 -8.65
CA LEU A 2 -9.00 -2.74 -9.75
C LEU A 2 -7.65 -3.41 -10.06
N GLN A 3 -7.66 -4.72 -10.22
CA GLN A 3 -6.52 -5.55 -10.63
C GLN A 3 -6.63 -5.97 -12.09
N GLU A 4 -5.53 -6.44 -12.67
CA GLU A 4 -5.46 -6.84 -14.09
C GLU A 4 -6.38 -8.02 -14.44
N ASP A 5 -6.72 -8.85 -13.46
CA ASP A 5 -7.62 -10.00 -13.60
C ASP A 5 -9.11 -9.64 -13.45
N GLY A 6 -9.44 -8.35 -13.37
CA GLY A 6 -10.82 -7.87 -13.21
C GLY A 6 -11.34 -7.92 -11.77
N VAL A 7 -10.49 -8.27 -10.79
CA VAL A 7 -10.86 -8.33 -9.38
C VAL A 7 -10.58 -6.99 -8.69
N TRP A 8 -11.42 -6.61 -7.72
CA TRP A 8 -11.19 -5.42 -6.90
C TRP A 8 -10.51 -5.80 -5.59
N ASN A 9 -9.57 -5.00 -5.11
CA ASN A 9 -9.04 -5.15 -3.75
C ASN A 9 -9.69 -4.15 -2.79
N THR A 10 -10.15 -4.65 -1.64
CA THR A 10 -10.57 -3.85 -0.49
C THR A 10 -9.52 -3.93 0.62
N THR A 11 -9.31 -2.83 1.35
CA THR A 11 -8.34 -2.77 2.46
C THR A 11 -8.95 -3.35 3.73
N ILE A 12 -8.27 -4.32 4.34
CA ILE A 12 -8.61 -4.84 5.68
C ILE A 12 -7.86 -4.07 6.75
N GLU A 13 -6.56 -3.89 6.55
CA GLU A 13 -5.67 -3.19 7.48
C GLU A 13 -4.72 -2.30 6.69
N LEU A 14 -4.51 -1.09 7.20
CA LEU A 14 -3.45 -0.20 6.75
C LEU A 14 -2.76 0.40 7.97
N LYS A 15 -1.44 0.22 8.03
CA LYS A 15 -0.60 0.83 9.06
C LYS A 15 0.50 1.64 8.40
N ILE A 16 0.70 2.86 8.89
CA ILE A 16 1.79 3.73 8.47
C ILE A 16 2.54 4.21 9.71
N ASN A 17 3.87 4.10 9.69
CA ASN A 17 4.74 4.73 10.68
C ASN A 17 5.44 5.91 10.02
N PHE A 18 5.25 7.11 10.55
CA PHE A 18 5.98 8.31 10.14
C PHE A 18 7.23 8.44 11.00
N LEU A 19 8.39 8.36 10.35
CA LEU A 19 9.69 8.33 11.02
C LEU A 19 10.36 9.71 11.02
N ARG A 20 10.05 10.54 10.02
CA ARG A 20 10.62 11.88 9.84
C ARG A 20 9.54 12.82 9.28
N PRO A 21 9.44 14.07 9.77
CA PRO A 21 8.53 15.05 9.21
C PRO A 21 9.01 15.51 7.82
N VAL A 22 8.07 15.74 6.91
CA VAL A 22 8.30 16.32 5.59
C VAL A 22 7.21 17.34 5.34
N VAL A 23 7.59 18.60 5.12
CA VAL A 23 6.65 19.71 4.86
C VAL A 23 6.54 19.99 3.36
N GLU A 24 7.66 19.92 2.66
CA GLU A 24 7.78 20.13 1.21
C GLU A 24 8.89 19.26 0.60
N GLY A 25 8.91 19.17 -0.73
CA GLY A 25 9.91 18.41 -1.48
C GLY A 25 9.35 17.12 -2.09
N ARG A 26 10.17 16.43 -2.90
CA ARG A 26 9.76 15.21 -3.60
C ARG A 26 9.90 13.98 -2.71
N LEU A 27 8.87 13.14 -2.72
CA LEU A 27 8.88 11.83 -2.10
C LEU A 27 8.83 10.73 -3.16
N ARG A 28 9.49 9.60 -2.87
CA ARG A 28 9.40 8.37 -3.66
C ARG A 28 8.90 7.25 -2.76
N ALA A 29 7.68 6.78 -3.02
CA ALA A 29 7.15 5.56 -2.42
C ALA A 29 7.52 4.36 -3.28
N VAL A 30 8.01 3.29 -2.65
CA VAL A 30 8.31 2.02 -3.30
C VAL A 30 7.50 0.94 -2.59
N GLY A 31 6.46 0.47 -3.27
CA GLY A 31 5.63 -0.64 -2.81
C GLY A 31 6.15 -1.97 -3.31
N ARG A 32 5.93 -3.02 -2.52
CA ARG A 32 6.09 -4.42 -2.93
C ARG A 32 4.98 -5.28 -2.35
N VAL A 33 4.52 -6.25 -3.13
CA VAL A 33 3.72 -7.35 -2.62
C VAL A 33 4.66 -8.30 -1.90
N VAL A 34 4.39 -8.56 -0.63
CA VAL A 34 5.16 -9.51 0.19
C VAL A 34 4.57 -10.90 0.01
N GLU A 35 3.25 -11.02 0.02
CA GLU A 35 2.54 -12.27 -0.22
C GLU A 35 1.19 -12.02 -0.88
N MET A 36 0.81 -12.90 -1.82
CA MET A 36 -0.50 -12.87 -2.47
C MET A 36 -1.09 -14.28 -2.52
N LYS A 37 -2.29 -14.42 -1.98
CA LYS A 37 -3.11 -15.64 -1.99
C LYS A 37 -4.48 -15.33 -2.57
N GLN A 38 -5.32 -16.37 -2.70
CA GLN A 38 -6.68 -16.23 -3.22
C GLN A 38 -7.58 -15.31 -2.37
N THR A 39 -7.32 -15.18 -1.07
CA THR A 39 -8.19 -14.44 -0.15
C THR A 39 -7.53 -13.24 0.53
N LEU A 40 -6.19 -13.14 0.48
CA LEU A 40 -5.44 -12.06 1.13
C LEU A 40 -4.24 -11.65 0.29
N LEU A 41 -3.98 -10.35 0.27
CA LEU A 41 -2.77 -9.73 -0.26
C LEU A 41 -2.11 -8.93 0.86
N PHE A 42 -0.85 -9.23 1.14
CA PHE A 42 -0.03 -8.44 2.07
C PHE A 42 1.05 -7.69 1.29
N SER A 43 1.14 -6.39 1.55
CA SER A 43 2.07 -5.49 0.88
C SER A 43 2.75 -4.55 1.87
N GLU A 44 3.94 -4.12 1.49
CA GLU A 44 4.73 -3.12 2.22
C GLU A 44 5.13 -1.99 1.29
N ALA A 45 5.35 -0.80 1.85
CA ALA A 45 5.94 0.30 1.12
C ALA A 45 6.93 1.11 1.97
N ASP A 46 8.04 1.49 1.36
CA ASP A 46 8.99 2.46 1.90
C ASP A 46 8.82 3.80 1.20
N VAL A 47 8.71 4.87 1.97
CA VAL A 47 8.67 6.25 1.45
C VAL A 47 10.01 6.90 1.74
N LEU A 48 10.65 7.43 0.70
CA LEU A 48 11.98 8.05 0.75
C LEU A 48 11.89 9.52 0.33
N ASP A 49 12.73 10.38 0.91
CA ASP A 49 12.94 11.73 0.40
C ASP A 49 14.00 11.78 -0.72
N GLU A 50 14.26 12.97 -1.26
CA GLU A 50 15.25 13.21 -2.32
C GLU A 50 16.69 12.84 -1.93
N LYS A 51 16.99 12.78 -0.62
CA LYS A 51 18.29 12.36 -0.08
C LYS A 51 18.34 10.85 0.18
N GLY A 52 17.29 10.11 -0.19
CA GLY A 52 17.18 8.66 0.03
C GLY A 52 16.91 8.28 1.49
N ARG A 53 16.47 9.21 2.34
CA ARG A 53 16.19 8.92 3.76
C ARG A 53 14.78 8.38 3.90
N LEU A 54 14.59 7.35 4.72
CA LEU A 54 13.28 6.75 4.99
C LEU A 54 12.39 7.71 5.79
N VAL A 55 11.29 8.19 5.21
CA VAL A 55 10.38 9.12 5.90
C VAL A 55 9.18 8.40 6.51
N ALA A 56 8.73 7.32 5.88
CA ALA A 56 7.67 6.48 6.39
C ALA A 56 7.80 5.04 5.91
N ARG A 57 7.24 4.11 6.68
CA ARG A 57 7.00 2.72 6.26
C ARG A 57 5.52 2.38 6.42
N ALA A 58 4.95 1.82 5.38
CA ALA A 58 3.57 1.36 5.35
C ALA A 58 3.50 -0.16 5.19
N SER A 59 2.48 -0.76 5.79
CA SER A 59 2.06 -2.14 5.54
C SER A 59 0.56 -2.16 5.32
N SER A 60 0.09 -3.00 4.40
CA SER A 60 -1.33 -3.14 4.10
C SER A 60 -1.71 -4.59 3.84
N THR A 61 -2.83 -4.99 4.42
CA THR A 61 -3.53 -6.24 4.11
C THR A 61 -4.79 -5.91 3.35
N CYS A 62 -4.95 -6.51 2.17
CA CYS A 62 -6.11 -6.36 1.30
C CYS A 62 -6.78 -7.72 1.06
N MET A 63 -8.03 -7.69 0.65
CA MET A 63 -8.80 -8.85 0.21
C MET A 63 -9.36 -8.60 -1.19
N PRO A 64 -9.24 -9.58 -2.11
CA PRO A 64 -9.95 -9.54 -3.38
C PRO A 64 -11.46 -9.67 -3.14
N VAL A 65 -12.22 -8.82 -3.81
CA VAL A 65 -13.68 -8.80 -3.84
C VAL A 65 -14.16 -8.72 -5.29
N PRO A 66 -15.34 -9.28 -5.60
CA PRO A 66 -15.97 -9.08 -6.90
C PRO A 66 -16.15 -7.59 -7.22
N GLU A 67 -16.17 -7.28 -8.51
CA GLU A 67 -16.50 -5.95 -8.99
C GLU A 67 -17.86 -5.47 -8.43
N GLY A 68 -17.89 -4.22 -7.94
CA GLY A 68 -19.08 -3.61 -7.33
C GLY A 68 -19.35 -3.99 -5.86
N GLN A 69 -18.51 -4.83 -5.23
CA GLN A 69 -18.62 -5.15 -3.79
C GLN A 69 -17.58 -4.46 -2.90
N GLY A 70 -16.66 -3.69 -3.48
CA GLY A 70 -15.83 -2.77 -2.70
C GLY A 70 -16.72 -1.68 -2.11
N ARG A 71 -16.73 -1.52 -0.77
CA ARG A 71 -17.39 -0.38 -0.13
C ARG A 71 -16.79 0.91 -0.69
N GLU A 72 -17.67 1.80 -1.15
CA GLU A 72 -17.34 3.17 -1.59
C GLU A 72 -16.65 3.96 -0.46
#